data_AF-A0A2E4ADT5-F1
#
_entry.id   AF-A0A2E4ADT5-F1
#
_cell.length_a   1.000
_cell.length_b   1.000
_cell.length_c   1.000
_cell.angle_alpha   90.00
_cell.angle_beta   90.00
_cell.angle_gamma   90.00
#
_symmetry.space_group_name_H-M   'P 1'
#
loop_
_entity.id
_entity.type
_entity.pdbx_description
1 polymer ?
#
loop_
_entity_poly.entity_id
_entity_poly.type
_entity_poly.pdbx_seq_one_letter_code
_entity_poly.pdbx_strand_id
1 'polypeptide(L)'
;MFDTLTDRLGNIFGRLRNRGKLSESDINAVMAEVRTALLEADVNLKVAKQFQDKVTERCLESQIHTALNPAQQVIKIVNDELIEMLGGQALNLVYSEKPPTVILLAGLQGVGKTTNAVKLAKWFKSQGRNPILVGADLQRPAAVEQLRTLASGIDIPVFSESSEPIKVARNGLSEAISTGRDVLICDTAGRLSIDENLMSEIREISDEIKPHYTFLVIDAMTGQEAVNVAKSFNDKLTLDGMIITKLDGDSRGGAALSAKTVVGKPIAFASTGEKIEDFEVFHPDRLASRILGMGDVLTLIEKAEDAFDQQEAQRAADRLLSGEFNLEDFLEQMQQLKKMGPLQNIVGMMPDLPQGVNPDDVDETRLTRVEAIITSMTYEERDRPEIIDGSRRSRIAKGSGVSIQEVSLLLKQFKEIKRMMKGAVKPNRKKKKKSSKGRKGKQNPRAKTGIEKKENVFDLSEFGSFKN
;
A
#
# COMPACT_ATOMS: atom_id res chain seq x y z
N MET A 1 -2.54 -9.51 23.97
CA MET A 1 -1.52 -8.43 23.91
C MET A 1 -2.18 -7.06 23.79
N PHE A 2 -2.93 -6.79 22.71
CA PHE A 2 -3.66 -5.53 22.57
C PHE A 2 -5.05 -5.54 23.20
N ASP A 3 -5.45 -6.61 23.87
CA ASP A 3 -6.84 -6.85 24.29
C ASP A 3 -7.40 -5.70 25.14
N THR A 4 -6.58 -5.11 26.01
CA THR A 4 -6.97 -3.93 26.81
C THR A 4 -7.20 -2.68 25.95
N LEU A 5 -6.32 -2.43 24.97
CA LEU A 5 -6.46 -1.34 24.01
C LEU A 5 -7.66 -1.60 23.09
N THR A 6 -7.83 -2.83 22.64
CA THR A 6 -8.93 -3.31 21.82
C THR A 6 -10.28 -3.15 22.53
N ASP A 7 -10.38 -3.55 23.80
CA ASP A 7 -11.58 -3.40 24.59
C ASP A 7 -11.92 -1.92 24.79
N ARG A 8 -10.92 -1.07 25.07
CA ARG A 8 -11.15 0.37 25.21
C ARG A 8 -11.59 1.03 23.91
N LEU A 9 -10.88 0.77 22.81
CA LEU A 9 -11.23 1.30 21.50
C LEU A 9 -12.60 0.78 21.05
N GLY A 10 -12.89 -0.50 21.26
CA GLY A 10 -14.20 -1.10 21.00
C GLY A 10 -15.33 -0.41 21.78
N ASN A 11 -15.12 -0.11 23.06
CA ASN A 11 -16.09 0.63 23.88
C ASN A 11 -16.26 2.10 23.45
N ILE A 12 -15.19 2.76 23.00
CA ILE A 12 -15.22 4.12 22.46
C ILE A 12 -16.02 4.15 21.16
N PHE A 13 -15.69 3.27 20.20
CA PHE A 13 -16.34 3.22 18.89
C PHE A 13 -17.77 2.64 18.95
N GLY A 14 -18.05 1.73 19.89
CA GLY A 14 -19.40 1.24 20.16
C GLY A 14 -20.36 2.37 20.56
N ARG A 15 -19.91 3.31 21.39
CA ARG A 15 -20.69 4.52 21.74
C ARG A 15 -20.87 5.46 20.55
N LEU A 16 -19.84 5.60 19.72
CA LEU A 16 -19.88 6.43 18.52
C LEU A 16 -20.91 5.92 17.50
N ARG A 17 -21.00 4.59 17.33
CA ARG A 17 -21.92 3.94 16.36
C ARG A 17 -23.39 4.21 16.65
N ASN A 18 -23.75 4.45 17.91
CA ASN A 18 -25.13 4.73 18.32
C ASN A 18 -25.56 6.19 18.06
N ARG A 19 -24.66 7.06 17.60
CA ARG A 19 -24.96 8.46 17.28
C ARG A 19 -25.15 8.64 15.77
N GLY A 20 -26.29 9.20 15.37
CA GLY A 20 -26.64 9.36 13.94
C GLY A 20 -25.91 10.50 13.22
N LYS A 21 -25.58 11.59 13.90
CA LYS A 21 -24.74 12.68 13.39
C LYS A 21 -23.63 12.97 14.40
N LEU A 22 -22.44 13.22 13.89
CA LEU A 22 -21.27 13.57 14.70
C LEU A 22 -21.00 15.07 14.56
N SER A 23 -20.91 15.76 15.70
CA SER A 23 -20.41 17.13 15.75
C SER A 23 -18.89 17.14 15.90
N GLU A 24 -18.26 18.27 15.59
CA GLU A 24 -16.83 18.49 15.85
C GLU A 24 -16.47 18.26 17.33
N SER A 25 -17.34 18.67 18.27
CA SER A 25 -17.15 18.40 19.70
C SER A 25 -17.17 16.90 20.02
N ASP A 26 -17.94 16.10 19.30
CA ASP A 26 -18.00 14.65 19.52
C ASP A 26 -16.71 13.98 19.04
N ILE A 27 -16.19 14.40 17.87
CA ILE A 27 -14.93 13.91 17.32
C ILE A 27 -13.80 14.22 18.29
N ASN A 28 -13.70 15.46 18.77
CA ASN A 28 -12.68 15.88 19.72
C ASN A 28 -12.74 15.10 21.04
N ALA A 29 -13.93 14.85 21.58
CA ALA A 29 -14.11 14.05 22.80
C ALA A 29 -13.63 12.61 22.59
N VAL A 30 -14.03 11.97 21.49
CA VAL A 30 -13.62 10.60 21.14
C VAL A 30 -12.11 10.54 20.94
N MET A 31 -11.50 11.49 20.25
CA MET A 31 -10.05 11.53 20.04
C MET A 31 -9.26 11.71 21.34
N ALA A 32 -9.80 12.46 22.31
CA ALA A 32 -9.20 12.57 23.64
C ALA A 32 -9.24 11.23 24.41
N GLU A 33 -10.33 10.46 24.28
CA GLU A 33 -10.44 9.12 24.85
C GLU A 33 -9.48 8.13 24.17
N VAL A 34 -9.39 8.18 22.84
CA VAL A 34 -8.43 7.37 22.05
C VAL A 34 -6.99 7.69 22.46
N ARG A 35 -6.63 8.97 22.61
CA ARG A 35 -5.31 9.36 23.13
C ARG A 35 -5.05 8.74 24.50
N THR A 36 -6.02 8.82 25.40
CA THR A 36 -5.89 8.26 26.75
C THR A 36 -5.64 6.76 26.71
N ALA A 37 -6.36 6.02 25.85
CA ALA A 37 -6.15 4.59 25.65
C ALA A 37 -4.75 4.28 25.09
N LEU A 38 -4.24 5.08 24.14
CA LEU A 38 -2.88 4.93 23.62
C LEU A 38 -1.81 5.18 24.70
N LEU A 39 -2.00 6.19 25.55
CA LEU A 39 -1.07 6.48 26.65
C LEU A 39 -1.06 5.38 27.71
N GLU A 40 -2.23 4.85 28.06
CA GLU A 40 -2.34 3.67 28.95
C GLU A 40 -1.72 2.43 28.34
N ALA A 41 -1.60 2.39 27.00
CA ALA A 41 -0.90 1.37 26.27
C ALA A 41 0.64 1.63 26.15
N ASP A 42 1.18 2.52 26.97
CA ASP A 42 2.59 2.95 26.98
C ASP A 42 3.11 3.54 25.66
N VAL A 43 2.21 4.06 24.81
CA VAL A 43 2.60 4.84 23.63
C VAL A 43 3.23 6.15 24.08
N ASN A 44 4.28 6.59 23.38
CA ASN A 44 4.94 7.85 23.66
C ASN A 44 3.97 9.03 23.58
N LEU A 45 4.03 9.95 24.55
CA LEU A 45 3.13 11.11 24.63
C LEU A 45 3.13 11.97 23.36
N LYS A 46 4.31 12.19 22.76
CA LYS A 46 4.41 12.98 21.52
C LYS A 46 3.73 12.27 20.36
N VAL A 47 3.91 10.94 20.26
CA VAL A 47 3.30 10.12 19.21
C VAL A 47 1.78 10.03 19.38
N ALA A 48 1.30 9.81 20.60
CA ALA A 48 -0.15 9.79 20.89
C ALA A 48 -0.81 11.14 20.61
N LYS A 49 -0.13 12.27 20.90
CA LYS A 49 -0.62 13.60 20.55
C LYS A 49 -0.64 13.83 19.04
N GLN A 50 0.46 13.51 18.34
CA GLN A 50 0.54 13.63 16.89
C GLN A 50 -0.56 12.81 16.19
N PHE A 51 -0.83 11.60 16.69
CA PHE A 51 -1.92 10.77 16.22
C PHE A 51 -3.28 11.45 16.40
N GLN A 52 -3.55 11.95 17.61
CA GLN A 52 -4.79 12.65 17.90
C GLN A 52 -4.99 13.83 16.94
N ASP A 53 -3.97 14.67 16.79
CA ASP A 53 -4.02 15.89 15.98
C ASP A 53 -4.30 15.53 14.50
N LYS A 54 -3.55 14.58 13.93
CA LYS A 54 -3.73 14.14 12.54
C LYS A 54 -5.09 13.49 12.27
N VAL A 55 -5.54 12.59 13.15
CA VAL A 55 -6.84 11.93 12.97
C VAL A 55 -7.97 12.95 13.07
N THR A 56 -7.87 13.90 14.01
CA THR A 56 -8.86 14.96 14.19
C THR A 56 -8.94 15.83 12.93
N GLU A 57 -7.80 16.30 12.43
CA GLU A 57 -7.69 17.09 11.19
C GLU A 57 -8.33 16.34 10.02
N ARG A 58 -7.93 15.08 9.79
CA ARG A 58 -8.49 14.24 8.72
C ARG A 58 -9.99 14.03 8.86
N CYS A 59 -10.52 13.88 10.07
CA CYS A 59 -11.95 13.72 10.29
C CYS A 59 -12.74 15.00 9.97
N LEU A 60 -12.17 16.18 10.22
CA LEU A 60 -12.80 17.48 9.92
C LEU A 60 -12.70 17.84 8.44
N GLU A 61 -11.60 17.49 7.78
CA GLU A 61 -11.36 17.75 6.36
C GLU A 61 -12.04 16.73 5.44
N SER A 62 -12.21 15.49 5.90
CA SER A 62 -12.83 14.46 5.07
C SER A 62 -14.27 14.83 4.75
N GLN A 63 -14.56 14.96 3.45
CA GLN A 63 -15.95 15.06 3.00
C GLN A 63 -16.68 13.80 3.47
N ILE A 64 -17.92 13.96 3.95
CA ILE A 64 -18.73 12.82 4.39
C ILE A 64 -18.88 11.89 3.18
N HIS A 65 -18.19 10.75 3.19
CA HIS A 65 -18.29 9.77 2.13
C HIS A 65 -19.72 9.22 2.16
N THR A 66 -20.48 9.39 1.08
CA THR A 66 -21.88 8.96 1.00
C THR A 66 -22.06 7.44 1.18
N ALA A 67 -21.00 6.66 0.95
CA ALA A 67 -20.99 5.21 1.12
C ALA A 67 -20.93 4.77 2.60
N LEU A 68 -20.38 5.61 3.49
CA LEU A 68 -20.11 5.24 4.88
C LEU A 68 -20.90 6.12 5.84
N ASN A 69 -21.31 5.55 6.97
CA ASN A 69 -21.84 6.38 8.05
C ASN A 69 -20.69 7.12 8.77
N PRO A 70 -20.97 8.25 9.45
CA PRO A 70 -19.92 9.04 10.10
C PRO A 70 -19.05 8.25 11.09
N ALA A 71 -19.63 7.30 11.83
CA ALA A 71 -18.88 6.49 12.79
C ALA A 71 -17.91 5.52 12.09
N GLN A 72 -18.31 4.90 10.99
CA GLN A 72 -17.48 4.04 10.15
C GLN A 72 -16.33 4.83 9.52
N GLN A 73 -16.59 6.06 9.08
CA GLN A 73 -15.57 6.95 8.53
C GLN A 73 -14.49 7.28 9.57
N VAL A 74 -14.88 7.61 10.81
CA VAL A 74 -13.92 7.83 11.90
C VAL A 74 -13.10 6.57 12.19
N ILE A 75 -13.75 5.40 12.28
CA ILE A 75 -13.05 4.11 12.50
C ILE A 75 -12.04 3.84 11.39
N LYS A 76 -12.40 4.09 10.14
CA LYS A 76 -11.51 3.94 8.98
C LYS A 76 -10.30 4.87 9.08
N ILE A 77 -10.52 6.16 9.34
CA ILE A 77 -9.42 7.14 9.47
C ILE A 77 -8.46 6.74 10.61
N VAL A 78 -9.00 6.31 11.75
CA VAL A 78 -8.20 5.81 12.87
C VAL A 78 -7.38 4.59 12.44
N ASN A 79 -7.99 3.62 11.75
CA ASN A 79 -7.30 2.43 11.24
C ASN A 79 -6.17 2.81 10.28
N ASP A 80 -6.45 3.64 9.28
CA ASP A 80 -5.47 4.07 8.28
C ASP A 80 -4.29 4.78 8.93
N GLU A 81 -4.55 5.64 9.93
CA GLU A 81 -3.49 6.33 10.66
C GLU A 81 -2.70 5.38 11.57
N LEU A 82 -3.33 4.35 12.15
CA LEU A 82 -2.62 3.30 12.90
C LEU A 82 -1.70 2.49 11.97
N ILE A 83 -2.17 2.13 10.77
CA ILE A 83 -1.37 1.44 9.75
C ILE A 83 -0.16 2.29 9.38
N GLU A 84 -0.38 3.57 9.09
CA GLU A 84 0.70 4.49 8.79
C GLU A 84 1.67 4.59 9.97
N MET A 85 1.20 4.77 11.20
CA MET A 85 2.06 4.82 12.39
C MET A 85 2.91 3.55 12.58
N LEU A 86 2.40 2.39 12.17
CA LEU A 86 3.08 1.10 12.31
C LEU A 86 4.07 0.77 11.19
N GLY A 87 4.12 1.57 10.11
CA GLY A 87 5.09 1.36 9.02
C GLY A 87 4.49 1.44 7.62
N GLY A 88 3.17 1.58 7.51
CA GLY A 88 2.48 1.54 6.22
C GLY A 88 2.47 0.12 5.67
N GLN A 89 3.41 -0.19 4.78
CA GLN A 89 3.51 -1.50 4.13
C GLN A 89 4.58 -2.39 4.76
N ALA A 90 4.39 -3.70 4.67
CA ALA A 90 5.39 -4.68 5.09
C ALA A 90 6.70 -4.51 4.30
N LEU A 91 7.83 -4.63 4.98
CA LEU A 91 9.14 -4.53 4.34
C LEU A 91 9.40 -5.75 3.45
N ASN A 92 9.54 -5.52 2.14
CA ASN A 92 10.00 -6.56 1.21
C ASN A 92 11.52 -6.54 1.14
N LEU A 93 12.14 -7.61 1.64
CA LEU A 93 13.58 -7.79 1.57
C LEU A 93 14.05 -8.06 0.14
N VAL A 94 14.91 -7.19 -0.38
CA VAL A 94 15.62 -7.38 -1.65
C VAL A 94 16.96 -8.06 -1.37
N TYR A 95 17.22 -9.17 -2.03
CA TYR A 95 18.48 -9.89 -1.94
C TYR A 95 19.56 -9.22 -2.80
N SER A 96 20.81 -9.30 -2.36
CA SER A 96 21.95 -8.81 -3.13
C SER A 96 22.11 -9.59 -4.43
N GLU A 97 22.44 -8.89 -5.52
CA GLU A 97 22.81 -9.50 -6.80
C GLU A 97 24.07 -10.37 -6.66
N LYS A 98 24.95 -10.02 -5.72
CA LYS A 98 26.19 -10.74 -5.41
C LYS A 98 26.09 -11.30 -3.99
N PRO A 99 25.86 -12.61 -3.85
CA PRO A 99 25.80 -13.25 -2.54
C PRO A 99 27.13 -13.11 -1.76
N PRO A 100 27.09 -13.07 -0.42
CA PRO A 100 25.90 -13.15 0.43
C PRO A 100 25.19 -11.80 0.65
N THR A 101 23.88 -11.85 0.88
CA THR A 101 23.16 -10.73 1.49
C THR A 101 23.56 -10.64 2.97
N VAL A 102 24.21 -9.55 3.36
CA VAL A 102 24.77 -9.35 4.70
C VAL A 102 23.79 -8.61 5.59
N ILE A 103 23.49 -9.17 6.76
CA ILE A 103 22.54 -8.62 7.73
C ILE A 103 23.25 -8.45 9.07
N LEU A 104 23.16 -7.25 9.65
CA LEU A 104 23.69 -6.91 10.96
C LEU A 104 22.57 -6.74 11.97
N LEU A 105 22.65 -7.44 13.11
CA LEU A 105 21.69 -7.30 14.21
C LEU A 105 22.29 -6.47 15.34
N ALA A 106 21.65 -5.34 15.65
CA ALA A 106 22.03 -4.45 16.74
C ALA A 106 20.91 -4.33 17.78
N GLY A 107 21.22 -3.82 18.98
CA GLY A 107 20.24 -3.54 20.02
C GLY A 107 20.70 -3.82 21.45
N LEU A 108 19.87 -3.47 22.43
CA LEU A 108 20.20 -3.56 23.85
C LEU A 108 20.50 -4.99 24.31
N GLN A 109 21.13 -5.12 25.47
CA GLN A 109 21.29 -6.42 26.14
C GLN A 109 19.93 -6.99 26.55
N GLY A 110 19.73 -8.30 26.39
CA GLY A 110 18.53 -8.98 26.87
C GLY A 110 17.26 -8.84 26.01
N VAL A 111 17.31 -8.09 24.90
CA VAL A 111 16.15 -7.93 23.97
C VAL A 111 15.91 -9.12 23.04
N GLY A 112 16.78 -10.14 23.09
CA GLY A 112 16.63 -11.37 22.33
C GLY A 112 17.32 -11.41 20.96
N LYS A 113 18.40 -10.64 20.75
CA LYS A 113 19.19 -10.63 19.48
C LYS A 113 19.60 -12.02 19.01
N THR A 114 20.34 -12.78 19.83
CA THR A 114 20.82 -14.13 19.50
C THR A 114 19.67 -15.07 19.11
N THR A 115 18.56 -15.05 19.85
CA THR A 115 17.38 -15.86 19.52
C THR A 115 16.77 -15.43 18.18
N ASN A 116 16.65 -14.12 17.94
CA ASN A 116 16.09 -13.59 16.71
C ASN A 116 17.03 -13.76 15.50
N ALA A 117 18.34 -13.83 15.70
CA ALA A 117 19.31 -14.20 14.67
C ALA A 117 19.01 -15.60 14.12
N VAL A 118 18.77 -16.56 15.02
CA VAL A 118 18.44 -17.95 14.67
C VAL A 118 17.07 -18.03 14.00
N LYS A 119 16.06 -17.32 14.54
CA LYS A 119 14.73 -17.25 13.93
C LYS A 119 14.76 -16.66 12.52
N LEU A 120 15.50 -15.57 12.33
CA LEU A 120 15.69 -14.93 11.04
C LEU A 120 16.40 -15.86 10.06
N ALA A 121 17.45 -16.57 10.52
CA ALA A 121 18.13 -17.57 9.69
C ALA A 121 17.17 -18.71 9.28
N LYS A 122 16.36 -19.23 10.21
CA LYS A 122 15.32 -20.22 9.90
C LYS A 122 14.32 -19.70 8.88
N TRP A 123 13.90 -18.45 9.01
CA TRP A 123 12.99 -17.81 8.06
C TRP A 123 13.61 -17.76 6.66
N PHE A 124 14.87 -17.32 6.51
CA PHE A 124 15.56 -17.38 5.21
C PHE A 124 15.67 -18.81 4.67
N LYS A 125 15.99 -19.79 5.53
CA LYS A 125 16.05 -21.20 5.14
C LYS A 125 14.71 -21.72 4.63
N SER A 126 13.59 -21.31 5.23
CA SER A 126 12.24 -21.69 4.76
C SER A 126 11.88 -21.05 3.41
N GLN A 127 12.50 -19.92 3.05
CA GLN A 127 12.44 -19.32 1.71
C GLN A 127 13.38 -19.99 0.69
N GLY A 128 14.02 -21.12 1.04
CA GLY A 128 14.94 -21.84 0.17
C GLY A 128 16.34 -21.24 0.07
N ARG A 129 16.72 -20.38 1.02
CA ARG A 129 18.07 -19.80 1.12
C ARG A 129 19.00 -20.66 1.97
N ASN A 130 20.30 -20.42 1.85
CA ASN A 130 21.39 -21.09 2.55
C ASN A 130 22.11 -20.13 3.51
N PRO A 131 21.49 -19.78 4.65
CA PRO A 131 22.06 -18.83 5.60
C PRO A 131 23.26 -19.38 6.37
N ILE A 132 24.08 -18.46 6.88
CA ILE A 132 25.11 -18.69 7.90
C ILE A 132 24.98 -17.62 8.99
N LEU A 133 25.22 -18.03 10.24
CA LEU A 133 25.25 -17.14 11.39
C LEU A 133 26.69 -16.82 11.77
N VAL A 134 26.96 -15.57 12.13
CA VAL A 134 28.26 -15.13 12.66
C VAL A 134 28.05 -14.67 14.09
N GLY A 135 28.70 -15.35 15.04
CA GLY A 135 28.63 -15.00 16.46
C GLY A 135 29.71 -13.97 16.82
N ALA A 136 29.38 -12.69 16.78
CA ALA A 136 30.29 -11.60 17.16
C ALA A 136 30.09 -11.13 18.62
N ASP A 137 29.15 -11.71 19.37
CA ASP A 137 29.01 -11.51 20.83
C ASP A 137 30.05 -12.33 21.61
N LEU A 138 31.29 -11.84 21.64
CA LEU A 138 32.38 -12.47 22.39
C LEU A 138 32.48 -12.03 23.86
N GLN A 139 31.77 -10.96 24.23
CA GLN A 139 31.87 -10.39 25.57
C GLN A 139 30.93 -11.10 26.55
N ARG A 140 29.80 -11.61 26.07
CA ARG A 140 28.85 -12.33 26.91
C ARG A 140 29.27 -13.80 27.07
N PRO A 141 29.42 -14.30 28.30
CA PRO A 141 29.76 -15.70 28.55
C PRO A 141 28.78 -16.65 27.87
N ALA A 142 29.31 -17.66 27.18
CA ALA A 142 28.56 -18.69 26.46
C ALA A 142 27.58 -18.20 25.37
N ALA A 143 27.66 -16.94 24.92
CA ALA A 143 26.76 -16.44 23.86
C ALA A 143 26.96 -17.17 22.53
N VAL A 144 28.21 -17.44 22.14
CA VAL A 144 28.54 -18.23 20.94
C VAL A 144 28.03 -19.67 21.05
N GLU A 145 28.19 -20.31 22.21
CA GLU A 145 27.70 -21.67 22.45
C GLU A 145 26.16 -21.73 22.48
N GLN A 146 25.50 -20.71 23.02
CA GLN A 146 24.06 -20.54 22.93
C GLN A 146 23.62 -20.46 21.45
N LEU A 147 24.28 -19.60 20.65
CA LEU A 147 23.99 -19.45 19.23
C LEU A 147 24.17 -20.77 18.46
N ARG A 148 25.28 -21.49 18.71
CA ARG A 148 25.55 -22.82 18.14
C ARG A 148 24.50 -23.85 18.51
N THR A 149 24.10 -23.91 19.77
CA THR A 149 23.09 -24.86 20.25
C THR A 149 21.75 -24.62 19.57
N LEU A 150 21.32 -23.36 19.48
CA LEU A 150 20.07 -22.99 18.83
C LEU A 150 20.10 -23.23 17.31
N ALA A 151 21.21 -22.93 16.65
CA ALA A 151 21.37 -23.10 15.20
C ALA A 151 21.52 -24.57 14.78
N SER A 152 22.14 -25.40 15.63
CA SER A 152 22.26 -26.86 15.42
C SER A 152 20.89 -27.52 15.32
N GLY A 153 19.93 -27.10 16.15
CA GLY A 153 18.55 -27.62 16.11
C GLY A 153 17.79 -27.35 14.79
N ILE A 154 18.33 -26.52 13.90
CA ILE A 154 17.74 -26.18 12.60
C ILE A 154 18.73 -26.37 11.44
N ASP A 155 19.85 -27.06 11.65
CA ASP A 155 20.92 -27.30 10.67
C ASP A 155 21.38 -26.02 9.95
N ILE A 156 21.74 -24.98 10.71
CA ILE A 156 22.35 -23.74 10.19
C ILE A 156 23.76 -23.62 10.76
N PRO A 157 24.79 -23.42 9.92
CA PRO A 157 26.16 -23.27 10.40
C PRO A 157 26.34 -21.95 11.16
N VAL A 158 27.23 -21.98 12.16
CA VAL A 158 27.64 -20.81 12.93
C VAL A 158 29.15 -20.65 12.83
N PHE A 159 29.60 -19.51 12.34
CA PHE A 159 31.00 -19.11 12.36
C PHE A 159 31.28 -18.24 13.59
N SER A 160 32.35 -18.57 14.31
CA SER A 160 32.88 -17.76 15.41
C SER A 160 34.29 -18.24 15.76
N GLU A 161 35.16 -17.31 16.16
CA GLU A 161 36.53 -17.58 16.58
C GLU A 161 36.89 -16.74 17.82
N SER A 162 37.91 -17.18 18.57
CA SER A 162 38.42 -16.46 19.74
C SER A 162 39.34 -15.30 19.33
N SER A 163 38.77 -14.23 18.78
CA SER A 163 39.49 -13.07 18.23
C SER A 163 38.80 -11.75 18.62
N GLU A 164 39.10 -10.65 17.96
CA GLU A 164 38.33 -9.39 18.09
C GLU A 164 37.02 -9.49 17.28
N PRO A 165 35.89 -8.92 17.75
CA PRO A 165 34.60 -9.00 17.06
C PRO A 165 34.63 -8.57 15.58
N ILE A 166 35.42 -7.54 15.26
CA ILE A 166 35.60 -7.05 13.88
C ILE A 166 36.27 -8.12 13.00
N LYS A 167 37.29 -8.80 13.52
CA LYS A 167 37.96 -9.90 12.81
C LYS A 167 37.02 -11.09 12.62
N VAL A 168 36.22 -11.43 13.63
CA VAL A 168 35.20 -12.49 13.51
C VAL A 168 34.20 -12.16 12.41
N ALA A 169 33.70 -10.92 12.36
CA ALA A 169 32.74 -10.49 11.35
C ALA A 169 33.33 -10.56 9.93
N ARG A 170 34.56 -10.06 9.73
CA ARG A 170 35.29 -10.14 8.46
C ARG A 170 35.55 -11.58 8.01
N ASN A 171 36.04 -12.41 8.92
CA ASN A 171 36.36 -13.81 8.63
C ASN A 171 35.08 -14.62 8.39
N GLY A 172 33.99 -14.32 9.11
CA GLY A 172 32.67 -14.91 8.87
C GLY A 172 32.10 -14.55 7.50
N LEU A 173 32.31 -13.33 7.03
CA LEU A 173 31.97 -12.94 5.66
C LEU A 173 32.78 -13.73 4.62
N SER A 174 34.07 -13.90 4.87
CA SER A 174 34.94 -14.71 4.00
C SER A 174 34.51 -16.18 3.96
N GLU A 175 34.13 -16.74 5.11
CA GLU A 175 33.59 -18.11 5.23
C GLU A 175 32.26 -18.28 4.50
N ALA A 176 31.36 -17.28 4.59
CA ALA A 176 30.10 -17.30 3.86
C ALA A 176 30.32 -17.36 2.35
N ILE A 177 31.28 -16.56 1.85
CA ILE A 177 31.65 -16.55 0.42
C ILE A 177 32.29 -17.88 0.02
N SER A 178 33.26 -18.39 0.79
CA SER A 178 33.99 -19.62 0.46
C SER A 178 33.09 -20.87 0.47
N THR A 179 32.10 -20.91 1.36
CA THR A 179 31.15 -22.02 1.49
C THR A 179 29.89 -21.86 0.64
N GLY A 180 29.79 -20.81 -0.17
CA GLY A 180 28.67 -20.58 -1.08
C GLY A 180 27.34 -20.25 -0.39
N ARG A 181 27.39 -19.61 0.78
CA ARG A 181 26.21 -19.16 1.53
C ARG A 181 25.65 -17.89 0.90
N ASP A 182 24.33 -17.78 0.86
CA ASP A 182 23.65 -16.67 0.17
C ASP A 182 23.13 -15.58 1.12
N VAL A 183 23.08 -15.86 2.43
CA VAL A 183 22.69 -14.92 3.47
C VAL A 183 23.65 -15.06 4.65
N LEU A 184 24.19 -13.94 5.13
CA LEU A 184 24.99 -13.86 6.36
C LEU A 184 24.22 -13.04 7.39
N ILE A 185 24.06 -13.57 8.60
CA ILE A 185 23.47 -12.85 9.73
C ILE A 185 24.51 -12.73 10.83
N CYS A 186 24.91 -11.50 11.14
CA CYS A 186 25.87 -11.18 12.19
C CYS A 186 25.14 -10.82 13.49
N ASP A 187 25.25 -11.68 14.51
CA ASP A 187 24.76 -11.43 15.86
C ASP A 187 25.84 -10.69 16.66
N THR A 188 25.62 -9.39 16.92
CA THR A 188 26.54 -8.61 17.76
C THR A 188 26.12 -8.66 19.22
N ALA A 189 27.07 -8.37 20.11
CA ALA A 189 26.77 -8.22 21.52
C ALA A 189 25.72 -7.13 21.80
N GLY A 190 25.01 -7.29 22.92
CA GLY A 190 24.05 -6.29 23.40
C GLY A 190 24.72 -5.11 24.07
N ARG A 191 24.34 -3.89 23.68
CA ARG A 191 25.00 -2.65 24.13
C ARG A 191 24.01 -1.74 24.82
N LEU A 192 24.42 -1.10 25.90
CA LEU A 192 23.68 0.05 26.45
C LEU A 192 23.87 1.23 25.49
N SER A 193 22.80 1.96 25.19
CA SER A 193 22.83 3.12 24.27
C SER A 193 23.81 4.23 24.68
N ILE A 194 24.23 4.23 25.95
CA ILE A 194 25.10 5.25 26.57
C ILE A 194 26.59 4.91 26.43
N ASP A 195 26.96 3.67 26.08
CA ASP A 195 28.37 3.28 25.97
C ASP A 195 28.96 3.68 24.61
N GLU A 196 29.75 4.76 24.57
CA GLU A 196 30.36 5.29 23.35
C GLU A 196 31.39 4.34 22.73
N ASN A 197 32.20 3.67 23.55
CA ASN A 197 33.25 2.77 23.07
C ASN A 197 32.62 1.56 22.36
N LEU A 198 31.55 1.02 22.93
CA LEU A 198 30.87 -0.14 22.36
C LEU A 198 30.04 0.20 21.12
N MET A 199 29.53 1.44 21.02
CA MET A 199 28.88 1.91 19.78
C MET A 199 29.90 2.14 18.65
N SER A 200 31.14 2.55 18.97
CA SER A 200 32.24 2.59 17.99
C SER A 200 32.50 1.20 17.43
N GLU A 201 32.56 0.18 18.28
CA GLU A 201 32.82 -1.20 17.85
C GLU A 201 31.75 -1.72 16.87
N ILE A 202 30.46 -1.48 17.12
CA ILE A 202 29.39 -1.87 16.18
C ILE A 202 29.53 -1.14 14.84
N ARG A 203 29.89 0.14 14.88
CA ARG A 203 30.12 0.93 13.68
C ARG A 203 31.31 0.40 12.89
N GLU A 204 32.40 0.06 13.56
CA GLU A 204 33.58 -0.55 12.93
C GLU A 204 33.25 -1.91 12.30
N ILE A 205 32.45 -2.75 12.98
CA ILE A 205 31.93 -4.00 12.39
C ILE A 205 31.10 -3.70 11.14
N SER A 206 30.20 -2.72 11.21
CA SER A 206 29.34 -2.32 10.10
C SER A 206 30.15 -1.79 8.90
N ASP A 207 31.16 -0.95 9.15
CA ASP A 207 32.01 -0.38 8.11
C ASP A 207 32.88 -1.45 7.45
N GLU A 208 33.27 -2.48 8.20
CA GLU A 208 34.05 -3.61 7.71
C GLU A 208 33.23 -4.56 6.82
N ILE A 209 32.05 -5.01 7.29
CA ILE A 209 31.25 -6.01 6.56
C ILE A 209 30.25 -5.40 5.58
N LYS A 210 30.01 -4.09 5.66
CA LYS A 210 29.08 -3.32 4.81
C LYS A 210 27.72 -4.01 4.68
N PRO A 211 26.93 -4.09 5.76
CA PRO A 211 25.66 -4.81 5.75
C PRO A 211 24.70 -4.19 4.72
N HIS A 212 23.93 -5.06 4.06
CA HIS A 212 22.84 -4.66 3.19
C HIS A 212 21.61 -4.27 4.00
N TYR A 213 21.44 -4.90 5.17
CA TYR A 213 20.41 -4.54 6.14
C TYR A 213 21.00 -4.50 7.54
N THR A 214 20.74 -3.41 8.24
CA THR A 214 20.98 -3.29 9.67
C THR A 214 19.64 -3.25 10.40
N PHE A 215 19.37 -4.30 11.18
CA PHE A 215 18.15 -4.39 11.98
C PHE A 215 18.42 -4.10 13.45
N LEU A 216 17.63 -3.18 14.00
CA LEU A 216 17.58 -2.95 15.43
C LEU A 216 16.54 -3.87 16.07
N VAL A 217 16.99 -4.73 16.99
CA VAL A 217 16.11 -5.58 17.78
C VAL A 217 15.64 -4.81 19.01
N ILE A 218 14.34 -4.62 19.13
CA ILE A 218 13.70 -3.92 20.26
C ILE A 218 12.71 -4.85 20.96
N ASP A 219 12.62 -4.70 22.28
CA ASP A 219 11.68 -5.44 23.11
C ASP A 219 10.37 -4.63 23.26
N ALA A 220 9.24 -5.26 22.92
CA ALA A 220 7.91 -4.64 23.04
C ALA A 220 7.59 -4.17 24.47
N MET A 221 8.17 -4.79 25.50
CA MET A 221 7.98 -4.43 26.90
C MET A 221 8.68 -3.12 27.30
N THR A 222 9.65 -2.65 26.51
CA THR A 222 10.49 -1.50 26.89
C THR A 222 9.75 -0.16 26.77
N GLY A 223 8.53 -0.18 26.21
CA GLY A 223 7.61 0.96 26.18
C GLY A 223 8.24 2.22 25.58
N GLN A 224 8.19 3.32 26.33
CA GLN A 224 8.75 4.61 25.87
C GLN A 224 10.28 4.60 25.75
N GLU A 225 10.99 3.77 26.51
CA GLU A 225 12.45 3.76 26.48
C GLU A 225 12.98 3.16 25.17
N ALA A 226 12.19 2.30 24.50
CA ALA A 226 12.52 1.77 23.19
C ALA A 226 12.74 2.89 22.16
N VAL A 227 12.02 4.01 22.30
CA VAL A 227 12.14 5.18 21.43
C VAL A 227 13.50 5.86 21.57
N ASN A 228 13.94 6.08 22.82
CA ASN A 228 15.22 6.74 23.11
C ASN A 228 16.39 5.89 22.61
N VAL A 229 16.31 4.59 22.85
CA VAL A 229 17.27 3.60 22.37
C VAL A 229 17.32 3.63 20.85
N ALA A 230 16.17 3.49 20.18
CA ALA A 230 16.15 3.38 18.74
C ALA A 230 16.63 4.67 18.05
N LYS A 231 16.34 5.83 18.63
CA LYS A 231 16.91 7.11 18.19
C LYS A 231 18.43 7.14 18.36
N SER A 232 18.95 6.77 19.53
CA SER A 232 20.38 6.77 19.80
C SER A 232 21.17 5.82 18.88
N PHE A 233 20.59 4.66 18.55
CA PHE A 233 21.17 3.75 17.56
C PHE A 233 21.11 4.33 16.15
N ASN A 234 19.99 4.92 15.74
CA ASN A 234 19.84 5.51 14.41
C ASN A 234 20.75 6.71 14.16
N ASP A 235 21.06 7.50 15.20
CA ASP A 235 21.98 8.63 15.11
C ASP A 235 23.44 8.17 14.88
N LYS A 236 23.79 6.96 15.34
CA LYS A 236 25.16 6.41 15.30
C LYS A 236 25.38 5.35 14.21
N LEU A 237 24.32 4.65 13.81
CA LEU A 237 24.32 3.55 12.87
C LEU A 237 23.14 3.70 11.93
N THR A 238 23.37 3.57 10.62
CA THR A 238 22.27 3.62 9.64
C THR A 238 21.43 2.35 9.77
N LEU A 239 20.22 2.48 10.31
CA LEU A 239 19.27 1.38 10.43
C LEU A 239 18.41 1.28 9.16
N ASP A 240 18.10 0.06 8.74
CA ASP A 240 17.20 -0.21 7.60
C ASP A 240 15.80 -0.64 8.08
N GLY A 241 15.73 -1.22 9.28
CA GLY A 241 14.46 -1.56 9.91
C GLY A 241 14.62 -2.03 11.35
N MET A 242 13.52 -2.50 11.92
CA MET A 242 13.45 -3.01 13.28
C MET A 242 12.85 -4.41 13.35
N ILE A 243 13.27 -5.17 14.36
CA ILE A 243 12.66 -6.45 14.73
C ILE A 243 12.08 -6.28 16.13
N ILE A 244 10.79 -6.55 16.29
CA ILE A 244 10.12 -6.44 17.59
C ILE A 244 10.02 -7.81 18.22
N THR A 245 10.44 -7.90 19.49
CA THR A 245 10.43 -9.15 20.26
C THR A 245 9.41 -9.11 21.39
N LYS A 246 9.07 -10.29 21.91
CA LYS A 246 8.15 -10.50 23.04
C LYS A 246 6.76 -9.89 22.81
N LEU A 247 6.28 -9.95 21.57
CA LEU A 247 4.92 -9.50 21.22
C LEU A 247 3.82 -10.39 21.83
N ASP A 248 4.17 -11.58 22.29
CA ASP A 248 3.29 -12.49 23.01
C ASP A 248 3.10 -12.13 24.50
N GLY A 249 4.02 -11.35 25.07
CA GLY A 249 3.91 -10.91 26.45
C GLY A 249 2.71 -9.99 26.69
N ASP A 250 2.38 -9.78 27.97
CA ASP A 250 1.39 -8.78 28.43
C ASP A 250 1.89 -7.33 28.28
N SER A 251 2.62 -7.09 27.18
CA SER A 251 3.17 -5.79 26.84
C SER A 251 2.13 -5.02 26.06
N ARG A 252 1.98 -3.75 26.40
CA ARG A 252 0.93 -2.88 25.88
C ARG A 252 1.13 -2.46 24.40
N GLY A 253 2.18 -2.96 23.74
CA GLY A 253 2.44 -2.76 22.31
C GLY A 253 2.79 -1.33 21.89
N GLY A 254 2.77 -0.36 22.81
CA GLY A 254 3.08 1.03 22.52
C GLY A 254 4.51 1.29 22.04
N ALA A 255 5.45 0.40 22.35
CA ALA A 255 6.82 0.46 21.83
C ALA A 255 6.87 0.35 20.30
N ALA A 256 6.05 -0.53 19.71
CA ALA A 256 5.98 -0.73 18.25
C ALA A 256 5.47 0.54 17.54
N LEU A 257 4.36 1.09 18.05
CA LEU A 257 3.73 2.32 17.56
C LEU A 257 4.67 3.53 17.65
N SER A 258 5.47 3.59 18.72
CA SER A 258 6.31 4.74 19.00
C SER A 258 7.65 4.69 18.25
N ALA A 259 8.23 3.50 18.06
CA ALA A 259 9.55 3.36 17.48
C ALA A 259 9.59 3.80 16.00
N LYS A 260 8.63 3.38 15.16
CA LYS A 260 8.59 3.78 13.75
C LYS A 260 8.40 5.28 13.59
N THR A 261 7.47 5.86 14.34
CA THR A 261 7.14 7.30 14.24
C THR A 261 8.34 8.19 14.56
N VAL A 262 9.18 7.79 15.52
CA VAL A 262 10.32 8.60 15.95
C VAL A 262 11.59 8.32 15.14
N VAL A 263 11.83 7.07 14.75
CA VAL A 263 13.04 6.66 14.04
C VAL A 263 12.89 6.77 12.52
N GLY A 264 11.65 6.71 12.02
CA GLY A 264 11.34 6.77 10.59
C GLY A 264 11.67 5.50 9.81
N LYS A 265 11.99 4.40 10.50
CA LYS A 265 12.36 3.11 9.89
C LYS A 265 11.22 2.08 10.05
N PRO A 266 10.99 1.21 9.06
CA PRO A 266 9.92 0.22 9.12
C PRO A 266 10.24 -0.89 10.12
N ILE A 267 9.18 -1.53 10.64
CA ILE A 267 9.31 -2.79 11.37
C ILE A 267 9.27 -3.91 10.33
N ALA A 268 10.33 -4.72 10.29
CA ALA A 268 10.48 -5.79 9.31
C ALA A 268 9.90 -7.11 9.80
N PHE A 269 10.15 -7.45 11.07
CA PHE A 269 9.76 -8.74 11.65
C PHE A 269 9.22 -8.59 13.07
N ALA A 270 8.40 -9.57 13.43
CA ALA A 270 7.78 -9.74 14.72
C ALA A 270 8.12 -11.13 15.28
N SER A 271 8.61 -11.18 16.52
CA SER A 271 8.76 -12.41 17.29
C SER A 271 7.64 -12.49 18.32
N THR A 272 6.75 -13.48 18.15
CA THR A 272 5.52 -13.69 18.92
C THR A 272 5.64 -14.85 19.91
N GLY A 273 6.84 -15.12 20.41
CA GLY A 273 7.08 -16.22 21.34
C GLY A 273 8.56 -16.56 21.49
N GLU A 274 8.86 -17.55 22.33
CA GLU A 274 10.24 -18.01 22.56
C GLU A 274 10.70 -19.07 21.56
N LYS A 275 9.77 -19.82 20.95
CA LYS A 275 10.13 -20.92 20.06
C LYS A 275 10.68 -20.38 18.74
N ILE A 276 11.50 -21.18 18.07
CA ILE A 276 12.17 -20.76 16.83
C ILE A 276 11.15 -20.54 15.69
N GLU A 277 9.99 -21.19 15.77
CA GLU A 277 8.84 -21.01 14.87
C GLU A 277 8.11 -19.67 15.05
N ASP A 278 8.22 -19.04 16.23
CA ASP A 278 7.45 -17.85 16.60
C ASP A 278 8.10 -16.59 16.02
N PHE A 279 8.19 -16.51 14.68
CA PHE A 279 8.80 -15.42 13.93
C PHE A 279 8.09 -15.20 12.60
N GLU A 280 7.60 -14.00 12.38
CA GLU A 280 6.82 -13.64 11.20
C GLU A 280 7.23 -12.27 10.65
N VAL A 281 6.92 -12.06 9.37
CA VAL A 281 7.02 -10.73 8.75
C VAL A 281 6.01 -9.81 9.42
N PHE A 282 6.42 -8.59 9.72
CA PHE A 282 5.54 -7.62 10.35
C PHE A 282 4.55 -7.06 9.33
N HIS A 283 3.26 -7.21 9.63
CA HIS A 283 2.15 -6.72 8.81
C HIS A 283 1.39 -5.61 9.56
N PRO A 284 1.66 -4.33 9.26
CA PRO A 284 1.03 -3.19 9.95
C PRO A 284 -0.51 -3.20 9.88
N ASP A 285 -1.06 -3.58 8.73
CA ASP A 285 -2.49 -3.73 8.43
C ASP A 285 -3.18 -4.73 9.36
N ARG A 286 -2.57 -5.90 9.54
CA ARG A 286 -3.11 -6.96 10.42
C ARG A 286 -3.05 -6.53 11.89
N LEU A 287 -1.98 -5.85 12.28
CA LEU A 287 -1.82 -5.40 13.66
C LEU A 287 -2.80 -4.27 14.00
N ALA A 288 -2.97 -3.28 13.12
CA ALA A 288 -3.96 -2.21 13.29
C ALA A 288 -5.39 -2.76 13.39
N SER A 289 -5.73 -3.71 12.51
CA SER A 289 -7.04 -4.39 12.53
C SER A 289 -7.26 -5.16 13.83
N ARG A 290 -6.23 -5.85 14.34
CA ARG A 290 -6.28 -6.54 15.63
C ARG A 290 -6.41 -5.57 16.79
N ILE A 291 -5.68 -4.45 16.79
CA ILE A 291 -5.76 -3.39 17.79
C ILE A 291 -7.19 -2.86 17.89
N LEU A 292 -7.86 -2.63 16.77
CA LEU A 292 -9.24 -2.15 16.78
C LEU A 292 -10.26 -3.22 17.16
N GLY A 293 -9.94 -4.51 17.08
CA GLY A 293 -10.85 -5.62 17.38
C GLY A 293 -12.09 -5.67 16.46
N MET A 294 -12.04 -4.94 15.35
CA MET A 294 -13.17 -4.68 14.47
C MET A 294 -12.85 -5.07 13.02
N GLY A 295 -12.08 -6.16 12.83
CA GLY A 295 -11.72 -6.67 11.50
C GLY A 295 -12.94 -6.95 10.62
N ASP A 296 -14.02 -7.46 11.20
CA ASP A 296 -15.29 -7.67 10.49
C ASP A 296 -15.92 -6.35 10.02
N VAL A 297 -15.81 -5.27 10.80
CA VAL A 297 -16.36 -3.96 10.45
C VAL A 297 -15.50 -3.29 9.38
N LEU A 298 -14.18 -3.41 9.45
CA LEU A 298 -13.27 -2.94 8.39
C LEU A 298 -13.56 -3.66 7.07
N THR A 299 -13.74 -4.98 7.11
CA THR A 299 -14.12 -5.78 5.93
C THR A 299 -15.48 -5.33 5.36
N LEU A 300 -16.43 -4.96 6.22
CA LEU A 300 -17.73 -4.43 5.78
C LEU A 300 -17.62 -3.03 5.18
N ILE A 301 -16.72 -2.19 5.70
CA ILE A 301 -16.43 -0.86 5.18
C ILE A 301 -15.81 -0.98 3.77
N GLU A 302 -14.80 -1.83 3.61
CA GLU A 302 -14.16 -2.10 2.31
C GLU A 302 -15.18 -2.60 1.27
N LYS A 303 -16.01 -3.59 1.64
CA LYS A 303 -17.07 -4.10 0.77
C LYS A 303 -18.13 -3.04 0.42
N ALA A 304 -18.42 -2.12 1.33
CA ALA A 304 -19.39 -1.06 1.09
C ALA A 304 -18.84 -0.04 0.08
N GLU A 305 -17.54 0.29 0.17
CA GLU A 305 -16.86 1.14 -0.81
C GLU A 305 -16.77 0.46 -2.16
N ASP A 306 -16.31 -0.80 -2.22
CA ASP A 306 -16.26 -1.58 -3.46
C ASP A 306 -17.63 -1.66 -4.14
N ALA A 307 -18.70 -1.87 -3.36
CA ALA A 307 -20.06 -1.93 -3.90
C ALA A 307 -20.58 -0.56 -4.35
N PHE A 308 -20.19 0.53 -3.67
CA PHE A 308 -20.54 1.88 -4.04
C PHE A 308 -19.84 2.29 -5.34
N ASP A 309 -18.53 2.02 -5.46
CA ASP A 309 -17.74 2.27 -6.66
C ASP A 309 -18.28 1.45 -7.84
N GLN A 310 -18.66 0.19 -7.62
CA GLN A 310 -19.35 -0.62 -8.62
C GLN A 310 -20.70 -0.04 -9.01
N GLN A 311 -21.47 0.53 -8.07
CA GLN A 311 -22.74 1.18 -8.39
C GLN A 311 -22.55 2.49 -9.15
N GLU A 312 -21.54 3.30 -8.84
CA GLU A 312 -21.21 4.50 -9.61
C GLU A 312 -20.74 4.13 -11.02
N ALA A 313 -19.86 3.13 -11.13
CA ALA A 313 -19.43 2.59 -12.42
C ALA A 313 -20.62 2.02 -13.22
N GLN A 314 -21.55 1.32 -12.55
CA GLN A 314 -22.75 0.79 -13.20
C GLN A 314 -23.73 1.89 -13.59
N ARG A 315 -23.93 2.94 -12.78
CA ARG A 315 -24.76 4.10 -13.15
C ARG A 315 -24.15 4.86 -14.32
N ALA A 316 -22.84 5.03 -14.33
CA ALA A 316 -22.12 5.59 -15.47
C ALA A 316 -22.31 4.71 -16.72
N ALA A 317 -22.14 3.39 -16.59
CA ALA A 317 -22.37 2.43 -17.67
C ALA A 317 -23.84 2.40 -18.16
N ASP A 318 -24.81 2.47 -17.25
CA ASP A 318 -26.23 2.46 -17.57
C ASP A 318 -26.66 3.76 -18.26
N ARG A 319 -26.07 4.91 -17.90
CA ARG A 319 -26.23 6.17 -18.65
C ARG A 319 -25.62 6.10 -20.05
N LEU A 320 -24.46 5.44 -20.19
CA LEU A 320 -23.86 5.18 -21.50
C LEU A 320 -24.74 4.24 -22.35
N LEU A 321 -25.43 3.29 -21.71
CA LEU A 321 -26.32 2.30 -22.35
C LEU A 321 -27.73 2.82 -22.64
N SER A 322 -28.26 3.78 -21.87
CA SER A 322 -29.61 4.33 -22.04
C SER A 322 -29.77 5.20 -23.29
N GLY A 323 -28.66 5.61 -23.92
CA GLY A 323 -28.66 6.36 -25.18
C GLY A 323 -28.92 7.86 -25.02
N GLU A 324 -28.90 8.37 -23.79
CA GLU A 324 -29.05 9.79 -23.42
C GLU A 324 -27.70 10.50 -23.23
N PHE A 325 -26.66 10.10 -23.97
CA PHE A 325 -25.38 10.78 -23.94
C PHE A 325 -25.50 12.21 -24.47
N ASN A 326 -25.36 13.20 -23.57
CA ASN A 326 -25.45 14.63 -23.86
C ASN A 326 -24.08 15.33 -23.67
N LEU A 327 -23.99 16.64 -23.91
CA LEU A 327 -22.71 17.37 -23.80
C LEU A 327 -22.27 17.59 -22.34
N GLU A 328 -23.19 17.48 -21.37
CA GLU A 328 -22.85 17.54 -19.95
C GLU A 328 -22.10 16.26 -19.54
N ASP A 329 -22.60 15.08 -19.94
CA ASP A 329 -21.91 13.81 -19.70
C ASP A 329 -20.53 13.78 -20.36
N PHE A 330 -20.42 14.33 -21.57
CA PHE A 330 -19.14 14.44 -22.27
C PHE A 330 -18.15 15.35 -21.54
N LEU A 331 -18.63 16.45 -20.93
CA LEU A 331 -17.81 17.34 -20.12
C LEU A 331 -17.31 16.65 -18.85
N GLU A 332 -18.18 15.93 -18.12
CA GLU A 332 -17.81 15.20 -16.92
C GLU A 332 -16.71 14.16 -17.19
N GLN A 333 -16.83 13.40 -18.27
CA GLN A 333 -15.83 12.41 -18.68
C GLN A 333 -14.47 13.05 -19.00
N MET A 334 -14.49 14.20 -19.68
CA MET A 334 -13.28 14.95 -20.01
C MET A 334 -12.58 15.50 -18.76
N GLN A 335 -13.34 15.98 -17.78
CA GLN A 335 -12.81 16.44 -16.50
C GLN A 335 -12.25 15.30 -15.64
N GLN A 336 -12.85 14.11 -15.70
CA GLN A 336 -12.31 12.92 -15.05
C GLN A 336 -10.95 12.53 -15.65
N LEU A 337 -10.81 12.54 -16.98
CA LEU A 337 -9.53 12.28 -17.66
C LEU A 337 -8.45 13.29 -17.27
N LYS A 338 -8.81 14.57 -17.12
CA LYS A 338 -7.90 15.64 -16.67
C LYS A 338 -7.42 15.44 -15.22
N LYS A 339 -8.24 14.83 -14.35
CA LYS A 339 -7.89 14.52 -12.95
C LYS A 339 -6.91 13.35 -12.82
N MET A 340 -6.84 12.47 -13.81
CA MET A 340 -5.95 11.30 -13.79
C MET A 340 -4.50 11.60 -14.19
N GLY A 341 -4.17 12.86 -14.48
CA GLY A 341 -2.82 13.33 -14.81
C GLY A 341 -2.60 13.58 -16.31
N PRO A 342 -1.34 13.87 -16.74
CA PRO A 342 -1.03 14.19 -18.12
C PRO A 342 -1.36 13.01 -19.04
N LEU A 343 -2.17 13.25 -20.07
CA LEU A 343 -2.66 12.22 -21.01
C LEU A 343 -1.54 11.49 -21.77
N GLN A 344 -0.35 12.10 -21.83
CA GLN A 344 0.87 11.49 -22.35
C GLN A 344 1.17 10.13 -21.68
N ASN A 345 0.90 10.00 -20.38
CA ASN A 345 1.16 8.77 -19.62
C ASN A 345 0.14 7.67 -19.92
N ILE A 346 -1.10 8.04 -20.26
CA ILE A 346 -2.18 7.08 -20.56
C ILE A 346 -2.02 6.53 -21.99
N VAL A 347 -1.64 7.38 -22.94
CA VAL A 347 -1.38 6.99 -24.34
C VAL A 347 -0.14 6.08 -24.44
N GLY A 348 0.87 6.29 -23.60
CA GLY A 348 2.05 5.42 -23.51
C GLY A 348 1.79 4.00 -22.96
N MET A 349 0.62 3.75 -22.36
CA MET A 349 0.25 2.45 -21.78
C MET A 349 -0.73 1.63 -22.65
N MET A 350 -1.18 2.15 -23.81
CA MET A 350 -2.05 1.39 -24.72
C MET A 350 -1.23 0.41 -25.58
N PRO A 351 -1.54 -0.91 -25.53
CA PRO A 351 -0.98 -1.86 -26.48
C PRO A 351 -1.63 -1.61 -27.86
N ASP A 352 -0.80 -1.50 -28.90
CA ASP A 352 -1.17 -1.18 -30.29
C ASP A 352 -1.57 0.27 -30.58
N LEU A 353 -0.58 1.18 -30.48
CA LEU A 353 -0.67 2.50 -31.10
C LEU A 353 -0.72 2.37 -32.63
N PRO A 354 -1.64 3.09 -33.31
CA PRO A 354 -1.69 3.16 -34.77
C PRO A 354 -0.44 3.88 -35.28
N GLN A 355 0.16 3.39 -36.37
CA GLN A 355 1.35 4.02 -36.92
C GLN A 355 1.09 5.49 -37.29
N GLY A 356 1.81 6.41 -36.66
CA GLY A 356 1.73 7.86 -36.91
C GLY A 356 1.19 8.71 -35.77
N VAL A 357 0.79 8.11 -34.63
CA VAL A 357 0.40 8.87 -33.43
C VAL A 357 1.58 8.98 -32.48
N ASN A 358 2.19 10.17 -32.40
CA ASN A 358 3.25 10.46 -31.44
C ASN A 358 2.63 10.87 -30.09
N PRO A 359 3.06 10.30 -28.95
CA PRO A 359 2.57 10.69 -27.62
C PRO A 359 2.79 12.18 -27.30
N ASP A 360 3.84 12.77 -27.89
CA ASP A 360 4.22 14.19 -27.69
C ASP A 360 3.32 15.17 -28.46
N ASP A 361 2.52 14.70 -29.43
CA ASP A 361 1.59 15.56 -30.20
C ASP A 361 0.22 15.74 -29.50
N VAL A 362 0.06 15.21 -28.29
CA VAL A 362 -1.17 15.35 -27.49
C VAL A 362 -1.20 16.72 -26.83
N ASP A 363 -1.80 17.67 -27.54
CA ASP A 363 -1.96 19.05 -27.11
C ASP A 363 -3.04 19.20 -26.02
N GLU A 364 -2.62 19.29 -24.75
CA GLU A 364 -3.48 19.54 -23.58
C GLU A 364 -4.31 20.84 -23.70
N THR A 365 -3.85 21.81 -24.51
CA THR A 365 -4.59 23.05 -24.72
C THR A 365 -5.89 22.82 -25.49
N ARG A 366 -5.97 21.76 -26.30
CA ARG A 366 -7.21 21.39 -27.02
C ARG A 366 -8.32 20.97 -26.06
N LEU A 367 -8.01 20.21 -25.01
CA LEU A 367 -9.02 19.76 -24.04
C LEU A 367 -9.55 20.94 -23.23
N THR A 368 -8.65 21.85 -22.86
CA THR A 368 -9.03 23.11 -22.18
C THR A 368 -9.93 23.97 -23.06
N ARG A 369 -9.68 24.03 -24.39
CA ARG A 369 -10.55 24.75 -25.34
C ARG A 369 -11.92 24.09 -25.48
N VAL A 370 -11.97 22.76 -25.56
CA VAL A 370 -13.25 22.01 -25.62
C VAL A 370 -14.06 22.24 -24.34
N GLU A 371 -13.42 22.19 -23.17
CA GLU A 371 -14.02 22.51 -21.88
C GLU A 371 -14.57 23.94 -21.86
N ALA A 372 -13.82 24.92 -22.35
CA ALA A 372 -14.27 26.31 -22.45
C ALA A 372 -15.51 26.48 -23.35
N ILE A 373 -15.57 25.76 -24.48
CA ILE A 373 -16.70 25.77 -25.40
C ILE A 373 -17.96 25.20 -24.73
N ILE A 374 -17.87 24.05 -24.06
CA ILE A 374 -19.05 23.40 -23.44
C ILE A 374 -19.52 24.20 -22.21
N THR A 375 -18.59 24.72 -21.40
CA THR A 375 -18.93 25.57 -20.24
C THR A 375 -19.62 26.88 -20.64
N SER A 376 -19.39 27.37 -21.86
CA SER A 376 -20.05 28.55 -22.44
C SER A 376 -21.48 28.29 -22.97
N MET A 377 -21.96 27.05 -22.91
CA MET A 377 -23.33 26.66 -23.27
C MET A 377 -24.26 26.73 -22.05
N THR A 378 -25.55 26.93 -22.30
CA THR A 378 -26.58 26.78 -21.25
C THR A 378 -26.88 25.31 -20.98
N TYR A 379 -27.46 24.99 -19.81
CA TYR A 379 -27.87 23.62 -19.48
C TYR A 379 -28.75 22.98 -20.57
N GLU A 380 -29.70 23.75 -21.10
CA GLU A 380 -30.60 23.28 -22.16
C GLU A 380 -29.85 22.93 -23.47
N GLU A 381 -28.81 23.70 -23.80
CA GLU A 381 -27.99 23.46 -24.99
C GLU A 381 -27.05 22.26 -24.82
N ARG A 382 -26.62 21.98 -23.58
CA ARG A 382 -25.80 20.81 -23.28
C ARG A 382 -26.62 19.53 -23.28
N ASP A 383 -27.82 19.59 -22.72
CA ASP A 383 -28.78 18.48 -22.72
C ASP A 383 -29.28 18.14 -24.12
N ARG A 384 -29.60 19.17 -24.93
CA ARG A 384 -30.09 19.02 -26.31
C ARG A 384 -29.25 19.82 -27.31
N PRO A 385 -28.09 19.28 -27.75
CA PRO A 385 -27.19 19.97 -28.67
C PRO A 385 -27.81 20.26 -30.04
N GLU A 386 -28.94 19.62 -30.38
CA GLU A 386 -29.66 19.86 -31.64
C GLU A 386 -30.27 21.27 -31.73
N ILE A 387 -30.45 21.99 -30.61
CA ILE A 387 -31.04 23.34 -30.60
C ILE A 387 -30.02 24.45 -30.92
N ILE A 388 -28.74 24.11 -31.06
CA ILE A 388 -27.65 25.09 -31.24
C ILE A 388 -27.61 25.58 -32.69
N ASP A 389 -28.30 26.71 -32.92
CA ASP A 389 -28.33 27.45 -34.18
C ASP A 389 -27.11 28.38 -34.36
N GLY A 390 -27.04 29.09 -35.50
CA GLY A 390 -25.94 29.99 -35.82
C GLY A 390 -25.76 31.16 -34.84
N SER A 391 -26.86 31.67 -34.26
CA SER A 391 -26.84 32.74 -33.26
C SER A 391 -26.21 32.24 -31.96
N ARG A 392 -26.63 31.06 -31.49
CA ARG A 392 -26.08 30.39 -30.31
C ARG A 392 -24.60 30.04 -30.49
N ARG A 393 -24.18 29.57 -31.67
CA ARG A 393 -22.74 29.32 -31.95
C ARG A 393 -21.91 30.60 -31.84
N SER A 394 -22.40 31.72 -32.36
CA SER A 394 -21.72 33.02 -32.24
C SER A 394 -21.60 33.45 -30.78
N ARG A 395 -22.63 33.22 -29.95
CA ARG A 395 -22.58 33.51 -28.51
C ARG A 395 -21.56 32.62 -27.78
N ILE A 396 -21.59 31.31 -28.03
CA ILE A 396 -20.69 30.33 -27.42
C ILE A 396 -19.24 30.65 -27.80
N ALA A 397 -18.96 30.91 -29.07
CA ALA A 397 -17.64 31.28 -29.58
C ALA A 397 -17.08 32.53 -28.87
N LYS A 398 -17.91 33.58 -28.70
CA LYS A 398 -17.52 34.78 -27.95
C LYS A 398 -17.27 34.50 -26.46
N GLY A 399 -18.06 33.63 -25.82
CA GLY A 399 -17.90 33.28 -24.41
C GLY A 399 -16.68 32.40 -24.12
N SER A 400 -16.28 31.57 -25.07
CA SER A 400 -15.16 30.63 -24.95
C SER A 400 -13.85 31.14 -25.56
N GLY A 401 -13.88 32.29 -26.25
CA GLY A 401 -12.71 32.89 -26.89
C GLY A 401 -12.22 32.16 -28.14
N VAL A 402 -13.07 31.33 -28.76
CA VAL A 402 -12.73 30.53 -29.95
C VAL A 402 -13.50 30.99 -31.19
N SER A 403 -13.15 30.43 -32.35
CA SER A 403 -13.86 30.68 -33.60
C SER A 403 -15.19 29.92 -33.69
N ILE A 404 -16.14 30.42 -34.50
CA ILE A 404 -17.43 29.75 -34.76
C ILE A 404 -17.22 28.38 -35.45
N GLN A 405 -16.14 28.25 -36.20
CA GLN A 405 -15.71 27.03 -36.88
C GLN A 405 -15.34 25.94 -35.86
N GLU A 406 -14.60 26.29 -34.80
CA GLU A 406 -14.24 25.35 -33.72
C GLU A 406 -15.47 24.84 -32.96
N VAL A 407 -16.43 25.73 -32.65
CA VAL A 407 -17.71 25.32 -32.03
C VAL A 407 -18.48 24.36 -32.95
N SER A 408 -18.48 24.63 -34.27
CA SER A 408 -19.16 23.78 -35.25
C SER A 408 -18.49 22.42 -35.42
N LEU A 409 -17.15 22.38 -35.33
CA LEU A 409 -16.36 21.16 -35.38
C LEU A 409 -16.65 20.26 -34.18
N LEU A 410 -16.67 20.82 -32.97
CA LEU A 410 -17.02 20.09 -31.74
C LEU A 410 -18.39 19.44 -31.84
N LEU A 411 -19.42 20.20 -32.26
CA LEU A 411 -20.78 19.67 -32.41
C LEU A 411 -20.87 18.54 -33.44
N LYS A 412 -20.05 18.60 -34.50
CA LYS A 412 -19.97 17.54 -35.50
C LYS A 412 -19.33 16.27 -34.92
N GLN A 413 -18.21 16.42 -34.22
CA GLN A 413 -17.50 15.32 -33.55
C GLN A 413 -18.37 14.66 -32.48
N PHE A 414 -19.04 15.46 -31.65
CA PHE A 414 -19.99 14.97 -30.65
C PHE A 414 -21.14 14.18 -31.28
N LYS A 415 -21.68 14.64 -32.42
CA LYS A 415 -22.72 13.93 -33.16
C LYS A 415 -22.24 12.57 -33.69
N GLU A 416 -20.98 12.47 -34.11
CA GLU A 416 -20.36 11.22 -34.55
C GLU A 416 -20.17 10.24 -33.37
N ILE A 417 -19.68 10.73 -32.23
CA ILE A 417 -19.56 9.95 -30.99
C ILE A 417 -20.93 9.44 -30.53
N LYS A 418 -21.94 10.32 -30.45
CA LYS A 418 -23.34 9.97 -30.11
C LYS A 418 -23.91 8.92 -31.08
N ARG A 419 -23.52 8.95 -32.36
CA ARG A 419 -23.93 7.95 -33.37
C ARG A 419 -23.24 6.59 -33.14
N MET A 420 -21.95 6.59 -32.83
CA MET A 420 -21.19 5.36 -32.54
C MET A 420 -21.70 4.68 -31.27
N MET A 421 -21.97 5.44 -30.21
CA MET A 421 -22.51 4.92 -28.95
C MET A 421 -23.91 4.31 -29.13
N LYS A 422 -24.79 4.97 -29.91
CA LYS A 422 -26.09 4.37 -30.28
C LYS A 422 -25.97 3.10 -31.14
N GLY A 423 -24.88 2.95 -31.90
CA GLY A 423 -24.58 1.76 -32.70
C GLY A 423 -24.11 0.56 -31.89
N ALA A 424 -23.34 0.79 -30.81
CA ALA A 424 -22.83 -0.23 -29.91
C ALA A 424 -23.89 -0.85 -28.98
N VAL A 425 -25.00 -0.14 -28.73
CA VAL A 425 -26.06 -0.52 -27.78
C VAL A 425 -27.06 -1.55 -28.33
N LYS A 426 -26.95 -2.00 -29.60
CA LYS A 426 -27.84 -3.08 -30.08
C LYS A 426 -27.47 -4.42 -29.40
N PRO A 427 -28.33 -4.98 -28.54
CA PRO A 427 -28.07 -6.29 -27.95
C PRO A 427 -28.06 -7.31 -29.08
N ASN A 428 -27.01 -8.12 -29.14
CA ASN A 428 -26.96 -9.29 -30.00
C ASN A 428 -28.17 -10.17 -29.65
N ARG A 429 -29.23 -10.07 -30.46
CA ARG A 429 -30.50 -10.77 -30.27
C ARG A 429 -30.22 -12.26 -30.46
N LYS A 430 -29.79 -12.94 -29.38
CA LYS A 430 -29.70 -14.40 -29.31
C LYS A 430 -31.07 -14.93 -29.76
N LYS A 431 -31.10 -15.51 -30.97
CA LYS A 431 -32.23 -16.24 -31.51
C LYS A 431 -32.73 -17.21 -30.43
N LYS A 432 -33.91 -16.94 -29.86
CA LYS A 432 -34.66 -17.92 -29.07
C LYS A 432 -34.89 -19.15 -29.95
N LYS A 433 -34.12 -20.21 -29.75
CA LYS A 433 -34.47 -21.54 -30.25
C LYS A 433 -35.78 -21.95 -29.56
N LYS A 434 -36.84 -22.06 -30.35
CA LYS A 434 -38.10 -22.72 -29.95
C LYS A 434 -37.77 -24.14 -29.49
N SER A 435 -38.17 -24.48 -28.29
CA SER A 435 -38.17 -25.85 -27.76
C SER A 435 -39.27 -26.66 -28.47
N SER A 436 -38.89 -27.45 -29.47
CA SER A 436 -39.73 -28.52 -30.00
C SER A 436 -39.49 -29.81 -29.21
N LYS A 437 -40.58 -30.34 -28.63
CA LYS A 437 -40.73 -31.73 -28.20
C LYS A 437 -40.14 -32.70 -29.22
N GLY A 438 -39.43 -33.73 -28.75
CA GLY A 438 -39.45 -35.05 -29.38
C GLY A 438 -38.12 -35.77 -29.57
N ARG A 439 -38.04 -36.93 -28.89
CA ARG A 439 -37.39 -38.21 -29.28
C ARG A 439 -35.87 -38.43 -29.12
N LYS A 440 -35.62 -39.48 -28.33
CA LYS A 440 -34.48 -40.41 -28.26
C LYS A 440 -33.69 -40.62 -29.57
N GLY A 441 -32.36 -40.80 -29.46
CA GLY A 441 -31.59 -41.62 -30.40
C GLY A 441 -30.09 -41.30 -30.52
N LYS A 442 -29.26 -42.11 -29.85
CA LYS A 442 -27.90 -42.62 -30.16
C LYS A 442 -26.92 -41.92 -31.15
N GLN A 443 -25.65 -42.03 -30.73
CA GLN A 443 -24.38 -42.20 -31.47
C GLN A 443 -23.49 -40.96 -31.82
N ASN A 444 -22.26 -41.03 -31.30
CA ASN A 444 -21.00 -40.37 -31.70
C ASN A 444 -20.48 -40.99 -33.04
N PRO A 445 -19.38 -40.54 -33.73
CA PRO A 445 -18.34 -39.53 -33.41
C PRO A 445 -17.80 -38.67 -34.61
N ARG A 446 -16.75 -37.85 -34.34
CA ARG A 446 -15.73 -37.26 -35.24
C ARG A 446 -16.16 -36.16 -36.25
N ALA A 447 -15.62 -34.95 -36.10
CA ALA A 447 -14.48 -34.42 -36.87
C ALA A 447 -14.33 -32.89 -36.76
N LYS A 448 -13.05 -32.49 -36.64
CA LYS A 448 -12.36 -31.22 -36.95
C LYS A 448 -13.16 -30.16 -37.71
N THR A 449 -13.04 -28.89 -37.28
CA THR A 449 -12.35 -27.78 -38.00
C THR A 449 -12.45 -26.49 -37.20
N GLY A 450 -11.41 -25.66 -37.27
CA GLY A 450 -11.21 -24.49 -36.42
C GLY A 450 -12.16 -23.34 -36.67
N ILE A 451 -12.26 -22.48 -35.67
CA ILE A 451 -12.92 -21.18 -35.77
C ILE A 451 -11.87 -20.16 -35.35
N GLU A 452 -11.41 -19.41 -36.34
CA GLU A 452 -10.63 -18.20 -36.19
C GLU A 452 -11.33 -17.25 -35.22
N LYS A 453 -10.59 -16.76 -34.22
CA LYS A 453 -10.95 -15.55 -33.49
C LYS A 453 -10.89 -14.39 -34.48
N LYS A 454 -12.04 -13.83 -34.87
CA LYS A 454 -12.06 -12.44 -35.34
C LYS A 454 -11.97 -11.55 -34.12
N GLU A 455 -10.75 -11.16 -33.77
CA GLU A 455 -10.52 -9.98 -32.96
C GLU A 455 -10.90 -8.76 -33.81
N ASN A 456 -11.99 -8.09 -33.46
CA ASN A 456 -12.25 -6.74 -33.96
C ASN A 456 -11.35 -5.81 -33.16
N VAL A 457 -10.08 -5.71 -33.59
CA VAL A 457 -9.17 -4.65 -33.15
C VAL A 457 -9.64 -3.36 -33.83
N PHE A 458 -9.72 -2.31 -33.03
CA PHE A 458 -10.13 -0.97 -33.42
C PHE A 458 -9.03 -0.35 -34.30
N ASP A 459 -9.29 -0.15 -35.59
CA ASP A 459 -8.32 0.45 -36.52
C ASP A 459 -8.47 1.98 -36.53
N LEU A 460 -7.54 2.65 -35.84
CA LEU A 460 -7.47 4.11 -35.71
C LEU A 460 -6.70 4.77 -36.88
N SER A 461 -6.26 4.02 -37.88
CA SER A 461 -5.59 4.59 -39.06
C SER A 461 -6.54 5.40 -39.97
N GLU A 462 -7.86 5.28 -39.81
CA GLU A 462 -8.86 6.07 -40.56
C GLU A 462 -8.90 7.57 -40.17
N PHE A 463 -8.16 8.00 -39.16
CA PHE A 463 -8.07 9.41 -38.73
C PHE A 463 -6.87 10.19 -39.30
N GLY A 464 -6.08 9.60 -40.19
CA GLY A 464 -4.85 10.23 -40.70
C GLY A 464 -4.75 10.28 -42.22
N SER A 465 -5.31 11.31 -42.86
CA SER A 465 -4.59 12.09 -43.89
C SER A 465 -5.49 13.16 -44.47
N PHE A 466 -5.10 14.42 -44.36
CA PHE A 466 -5.16 15.36 -45.48
C PHE A 466 -4.00 16.34 -45.33
N LYS A 467 -3.10 16.31 -46.33
CA LYS A 467 -1.94 17.21 -46.46
C LYS A 467 -2.40 18.61 -46.87
N ASN A 468 -1.68 19.57 -46.28
CA ASN A 468 -1.58 21.02 -46.55
C ASN A 468 -2.83 21.87 -46.36
#